data_AF-A0A375HAV3-F1
#
_entry.id   AF-A0A375HAV3-F1
#
_cell.length_a   1.000
_cell.length_b   1.000
_cell.length_c   1.000
_cell.angle_alpha   90.00
_cell.angle_beta   90.00
_cell.angle_gamma   90.00
#
_symmetry.space_group_name_H-M   'P 1'
#
loop_
_entity.id
_entity.type
_entity.pdbx_description
1 polymer ?
#
loop_
_entity_poly.entity_id
_entity_poly.type
_entity_poly.pdbx_seq_one_letter_code
_entity_poly.pdbx_strand_id
1 'polypeptide(L)'
;MLQTGPTFAVRPGSLTYLISMDINVAFSCTCGAFVEQNLHFSTRDPSLDIRDVEENLYDSIQCDGCSKDFEVRIRRKATETNVSIAGAVSLEFEVLKEDEDDELQWVIESSEQLDTYEDVARYVYRLLKIPVSDDLEATLCNMLYAQVVTAVEAYLSGTFIRTVVNSDALIRKLVETDPALGDRQFSLKEIFGKLEGLKLSVAKYLQDLIFHDLKKVKPMYASVLDIDFGDIGWLFRAVLIRHDCVHRNGVDKEGKPTGVDKEAVVELIKKCTSLVASIDEQIQFWMTEDSEPALS
;
A
#
# COMPACT_ATOMS: atom_id res chain seq x y z
N MET A 1 47.10 6.70 -19.05
CA MET A 1 46.39 5.42 -18.87
C MET A 1 45.43 5.60 -17.71
N LEU A 2 44.15 5.82 -18.00
CA LEU A 2 43.09 5.90 -16.99
C LEU A 2 42.76 4.46 -16.56
N GLN A 3 43.02 4.11 -15.30
CA GLN A 3 42.59 2.86 -14.72
C GLN A 3 41.10 2.98 -14.37
N THR A 4 40.27 2.24 -15.08
CA THR A 4 38.86 1.99 -14.75
C THR A 4 38.78 1.18 -13.46
N GLY A 5 38.05 1.68 -12.46
CA GLY A 5 37.74 0.94 -11.24
C GLY A 5 36.87 -0.30 -11.50
N PRO A 6 36.77 -1.23 -10.53
CA PRO A 6 36.11 -2.51 -10.73
C PRO A 6 34.61 -2.34 -10.98
N THR A 7 34.12 -3.05 -12.00
CA THR A 7 32.70 -3.18 -12.33
C THR A 7 32.16 -4.39 -11.56
N PHE A 8 31.21 -4.18 -10.66
CA PHE A 8 30.54 -5.27 -9.95
C PHE A 8 29.21 -5.58 -10.64
N ALA A 9 29.04 -6.81 -11.11
CA ALA A 9 27.83 -7.31 -11.74
C ALA A 9 27.06 -8.20 -10.75
N VAL A 10 25.80 -7.90 -10.51
CA VAL A 10 24.89 -8.73 -9.68
C VAL A 10 24.08 -9.66 -10.59
N ARG A 11 23.87 -10.91 -10.16
CA ARG A 11 23.13 -11.97 -10.89
C ARG A 11 21.61 -11.91 -10.62
N PRO A 12 20.77 -12.51 -11.49
CA PRO A 12 19.41 -12.04 -11.75
C PRO A 12 18.36 -12.60 -10.79
N GLY A 13 17.50 -11.72 -10.28
CA GLY A 13 16.15 -12.05 -9.81
C GLY A 13 15.13 -11.50 -10.81
N SER A 14 14.11 -12.30 -11.14
CA SER A 14 13.06 -12.05 -12.14
C SER A 14 12.59 -10.58 -12.17
N LEU A 15 12.79 -9.90 -13.30
CA LEU A 15 12.33 -8.52 -13.52
C LEU A 15 10.86 -8.52 -13.93
N THR A 16 9.99 -8.21 -12.98
CA THR A 16 8.69 -7.59 -13.28
C THR A 16 8.88 -6.06 -13.26
N TYR A 17 8.09 -5.38 -14.09
CA TYR A 17 8.25 -3.98 -14.46
C TYR A 17 8.08 -3.04 -13.26
N LEU A 18 9.18 -2.68 -12.59
CA LEU A 18 9.21 -1.63 -11.55
C LEU A 18 8.95 -0.25 -12.19
N ILE A 19 7.80 0.34 -11.83
CA ILE A 19 7.29 1.65 -12.28
C ILE A 19 8.03 2.81 -11.58
N SER A 20 8.53 2.57 -10.37
CA SER A 20 9.45 3.40 -9.59
C SER A 20 10.65 2.56 -9.13
N MET A 21 11.79 3.20 -8.88
CA MET A 21 12.99 2.54 -8.37
C MET A 21 13.59 3.38 -7.27
N ASP A 22 13.78 2.77 -6.11
CA ASP A 22 14.54 3.34 -5.00
C ASP A 22 15.94 2.75 -4.98
N ILE A 23 16.95 3.61 -4.77
CA ILE A 23 18.34 3.19 -4.65
C ILE A 23 18.92 3.82 -3.39
N ASN A 24 19.44 2.99 -2.48
CA ASN A 24 20.32 3.46 -1.44
C ASN A 24 21.74 3.59 -2.02
N VAL A 25 22.36 4.75 -1.86
CA VAL A 25 23.74 5.00 -2.28
C VAL A 25 24.58 5.38 -1.08
N ALA A 26 25.67 4.64 -0.86
CA ALA A 26 26.63 4.85 0.20
C ALA A 26 28.04 5.09 -0.38
N PHE A 27 28.69 6.18 0.01
CA PHE A 27 30.03 6.50 -0.47
C PHE A 27 30.88 7.27 0.54
N SER A 28 32.19 7.11 0.42
CA SER A 28 33.14 7.93 1.17
C SER A 28 33.50 9.19 0.38
N CYS A 29 33.29 10.37 0.97
CA CYS A 29 33.71 11.64 0.42
C CYS A 29 35.24 11.81 0.54
N THR A 30 35.85 12.59 -0.36
CA THR A 30 37.28 12.96 -0.26
C THR A 30 37.64 13.76 0.99
N CYS A 31 36.66 14.34 1.69
CA CYS A 31 36.89 15.00 2.98
C CYS A 31 36.95 14.02 4.17
N GLY A 32 36.65 12.74 3.95
CA GLY A 32 36.60 11.69 4.98
C GLY A 32 35.22 11.45 5.57
N ALA A 33 34.19 12.24 5.21
CA ALA A 33 32.81 11.96 5.61
C ALA A 33 32.24 10.75 4.86
N PHE A 34 31.45 9.94 5.56
CA PHE A 34 30.62 8.91 4.96
C PHE A 34 29.25 9.52 4.62
N VAL A 35 28.76 9.25 3.42
CA VAL A 35 27.51 9.78 2.89
C VAL A 35 26.63 8.59 2.51
N GLU A 36 25.42 8.54 3.04
CA GLU A 36 24.42 7.52 2.74
C GLU A 36 23.07 8.20 2.49
N GLN A 37 22.44 7.92 1.35
CA GLN A 37 21.17 8.55 1.00
C GLN A 37 20.33 7.62 0.11
N ASN A 38 19.02 7.61 0.36
CA ASN A 38 18.03 6.99 -0.53
C ASN A 38 17.62 7.99 -1.61
N LEU A 39 17.65 7.52 -2.86
CA LEU A 39 17.25 8.28 -4.04
C LEU A 39 16.05 7.60 -4.71
N HIS A 40 15.02 8.38 -5.01
CA HIS A 40 13.78 7.89 -5.61
C HIS A 40 13.68 8.31 -7.08
N PHE A 41 13.45 7.34 -7.97
CA PHE A 41 13.32 7.58 -9.41
C PHE A 41 11.99 7.05 -9.94
N SER A 42 11.13 7.94 -10.43
CA SER A 42 9.96 7.57 -11.23
C SER A 42 10.36 7.37 -12.69
N THR A 43 10.07 6.21 -13.29
CA THR A 43 10.33 5.99 -14.73
C THR A 43 9.07 6.15 -15.58
N ARG A 44 9.22 6.33 -16.89
CA ARG A 44 8.13 6.71 -17.81
C ARG A 44 7.70 5.57 -18.75
N ASP A 45 6.37 5.40 -18.82
CA ASP A 45 5.51 4.73 -19.80
C ASP A 45 5.77 3.24 -20.14
N PRO A 46 4.94 2.30 -19.63
CA PRO A 46 5.01 0.86 -19.91
C PRO A 46 4.63 0.46 -21.36
N SER A 47 4.29 1.40 -22.23
CA SER A 47 3.88 1.13 -23.63
C SER A 47 5.03 1.03 -24.64
N LEU A 48 6.29 1.23 -24.23
CA LEU A 48 7.45 1.13 -25.10
C LEU A 48 8.10 -0.27 -25.00
N ASP A 49 8.00 -1.06 -26.06
CA ASP A 49 8.67 -2.36 -26.21
C ASP A 49 10.19 -2.13 -26.33
N ILE A 50 10.90 -2.30 -25.22
CA ILE A 50 12.30 -1.91 -25.08
C ILE A 50 13.09 -3.10 -24.53
N ARG A 51 13.66 -3.90 -25.43
CA ARG A 51 14.68 -4.89 -25.02
C ARG A 51 16.11 -4.34 -25.05
N ASP A 52 16.31 -3.11 -25.55
CA ASP A 52 17.66 -2.57 -25.83
C ASP A 52 17.89 -1.05 -25.56
N VAL A 53 16.97 -0.30 -24.94
CA VAL A 53 17.21 1.13 -24.64
C VAL A 53 17.88 1.27 -23.28
N GLU A 54 19.04 1.94 -23.27
CA GLU A 54 19.74 2.35 -22.06
C GLU A 54 19.16 3.69 -21.56
N GLU A 55 18.54 3.66 -20.38
CA GLU A 55 18.04 4.87 -19.72
C GLU A 55 19.14 5.47 -18.83
N ASN A 56 19.32 6.79 -18.91
CA ASN A 56 20.26 7.53 -18.07
C ASN A 56 19.47 8.49 -17.17
N LEU A 57 19.58 8.29 -15.86
CA LEU A 57 18.97 9.13 -14.82
C LEU A 57 20.08 9.85 -14.05
N TYR A 58 19.74 11.04 -13.54
CA TYR A 58 20.69 11.92 -12.86
C TYR A 58 20.06 12.48 -11.58
N ASP A 59 20.86 12.57 -10.52
CA ASP A 59 20.50 13.22 -9.26
C ASP A 59 21.74 13.87 -8.63
N SER A 60 21.57 14.58 -7.51
CA SER A 60 22.66 15.20 -6.77
C SER A 60 22.57 14.92 -5.27
N ILE A 61 23.70 14.51 -4.68
CA ILE A 61 23.86 14.32 -3.23
C ILE A 61 24.85 15.35 -2.71
N GLN A 62 24.51 16.04 -1.62
CA GLN A 62 25.43 16.93 -0.92
C GLN A 62 26.10 16.21 0.25
N CYS A 63 27.42 16.35 0.39
CA CYS A 63 28.15 15.82 1.54
C CYS A 63 27.98 16.73 2.76
N ASP A 64 27.44 16.21 3.86
CA ASP A 64 27.26 16.98 5.11
C ASP A 64 28.58 17.45 5.74
N GLY A 65 29.68 16.75 5.47
CA GLY A 65 30.99 17.09 6.05
C GLY A 65 31.71 18.27 5.40
N CYS A 66 31.54 18.47 4.09
CA CYS A 66 32.24 19.53 3.35
C CYS A 66 31.35 20.36 2.41
N SER A 67 30.04 20.09 2.42
CA SER A 67 29.04 20.72 1.56
C SER A 67 29.33 20.63 0.07
N LYS A 68 30.16 19.65 -0.34
CA LYS A 68 30.43 19.39 -1.75
C LYS A 68 29.26 18.61 -2.36
N ASP A 69 28.76 19.09 -3.48
CA ASP A 69 27.75 18.39 -4.28
C ASP A 69 28.41 17.32 -5.16
N PHE A 70 27.76 16.17 -5.23
CA PHE A 70 28.14 15.01 -6.01
C PHE A 70 27.02 14.68 -6.99
N GLU A 71 27.35 14.66 -8.29
CA GLU A 71 26.42 14.20 -9.31
C GLU A 71 26.35 12.67 -9.30
N VAL A 72 25.14 12.15 -9.13
CA VAL A 72 24.83 10.72 -9.19
C VAL A 72 24.30 10.43 -10.57
N ARG A 73 24.96 9.51 -11.29
CA ARG A 73 24.53 9.03 -12.59
C ARG A 73 24.14 7.57 -12.51
N ILE A 74 22.92 7.26 -12.94
CA ILE A 74 22.37 5.92 -12.98
C ILE A 74 22.16 5.52 -14.43
N ARG A 75 22.68 4.36 -14.80
CA ARG A 75 22.47 3.72 -16.10
C ARG A 75 21.66 2.46 -15.89
N ARG A 76 20.49 2.41 -16.51
CA ARG A 76 19.58 1.26 -16.46
C ARG A 76 19.50 0.61 -17.83
N LYS A 77 19.67 -0.70 -17.84
CA LYS A 77 19.33 -1.61 -18.94
C LYS A 77 18.31 -2.62 -18.45
N ALA A 78 17.68 -3.35 -19.36
CA ALA A 78 16.65 -4.33 -19.04
C ALA A 78 17.04 -5.32 -17.91
N THR A 79 18.33 -5.61 -17.72
CA THR A 79 18.83 -6.57 -16.72
C THR A 79 19.93 -6.03 -15.81
N GLU A 80 20.27 -4.74 -15.91
CA GLU A 80 21.44 -4.20 -15.21
C GLU A 80 21.19 -2.74 -14.79
N THR A 81 21.46 -2.44 -13.53
CA THR A 81 21.48 -1.08 -12.99
C THR A 81 22.89 -0.77 -12.53
N ASN A 82 23.44 0.35 -12.98
CA ASN A 82 24.79 0.80 -12.64
C ASN A 82 24.74 2.24 -12.11
N VAL A 83 25.27 2.46 -10.91
CA VAL A 83 25.39 3.78 -10.30
C VAL A 83 26.84 4.25 -10.35
N SER A 84 27.04 5.53 -10.63
CA SER A 84 28.36 6.16 -10.63
C SER A 84 28.29 7.55 -10.02
N ILE A 85 29.26 7.85 -9.14
CA ILE A 85 29.44 9.16 -8.53
C ILE A 85 30.87 9.64 -8.80
N ALA A 86 31.01 10.72 -9.55
CA ALA A 86 32.33 11.24 -9.90
C ALA A 86 33.04 11.82 -8.66
N GLY A 87 34.22 11.29 -8.34
CA GLY A 87 35.04 11.77 -7.22
C GLY A 87 34.66 11.21 -5.85
N ALA A 88 33.81 10.19 -5.78
CA ALA A 88 33.66 9.35 -4.60
C ALA A 88 34.91 8.48 -4.40
N VAL A 89 35.32 8.25 -3.15
CA VAL A 89 36.48 7.41 -2.80
C VAL A 89 36.11 5.92 -2.83
N SER A 90 34.92 5.60 -2.35
CA SER A 90 34.28 4.27 -2.44
C SER A 90 32.85 4.49 -2.91
N LEU A 91 32.21 3.48 -3.48
CA LEU A 91 30.80 3.54 -3.83
C LEU A 91 30.18 2.15 -3.65
N GLU A 92 29.18 2.07 -2.81
CA GLU A 92 28.28 0.94 -2.66
C GLU A 92 26.88 1.44 -2.94
N PHE A 93 26.06 0.61 -3.57
CA PHE A 93 24.66 0.93 -3.80
C PHE A 93 23.84 -0.34 -3.73
N GLU A 94 22.62 -0.18 -3.26
CA GLU A 94 21.60 -1.23 -3.22
C GLU A 94 20.35 -0.71 -3.93
N VAL A 95 19.89 -1.48 -4.92
CA VAL A 95 18.57 -1.23 -5.50
C VAL A 95 17.56 -1.77 -4.51
N LEU A 96 16.86 -0.85 -3.84
CA LEU A 96 15.79 -1.19 -2.92
C LEU A 96 14.62 -1.67 -3.76
N LYS A 97 14.33 -2.97 -3.67
CA LYS A 97 13.04 -3.47 -4.11
C LYS A 97 12.09 -3.27 -2.95
N GLU A 98 11.10 -2.41 -3.11
CA GLU A 98 9.81 -2.73 -2.51
C GLU A 98 9.32 -3.93 -3.32
N ASP A 99 9.59 -5.14 -2.83
CA ASP A 99 8.92 -6.31 -3.38
C ASP A 99 7.44 -6.13 -3.00
N GLU A 100 6.63 -5.55 -3.90
CA GLU A 100 5.16 -5.43 -3.73
C GLU A 100 4.54 -6.79 -3.33
N ASP A 101 5.19 -7.88 -3.75
CA ASP A 101 4.88 -9.25 -3.35
C ASP A 101 5.07 -9.50 -1.84
N ASP A 102 6.06 -8.91 -1.17
CA ASP A 102 6.31 -9.05 0.27
C ASP A 102 5.29 -8.27 1.12
N GLU A 103 4.94 -7.05 0.72
CA GLU A 103 3.86 -6.29 1.39
C GLU A 103 2.52 -7.04 1.26
N LEU A 104 2.23 -7.53 0.05
CA LEU A 104 1.04 -8.31 -0.21
C LEU A 104 1.04 -9.65 0.55
N GLN A 105 2.19 -10.31 0.66
CA GLN A 105 2.34 -11.52 1.46
C GLN A 105 2.06 -11.25 2.94
N TRP A 106 2.55 -10.13 3.47
CA TRP A 106 2.24 -9.72 4.84
C TRP A 106 0.74 -9.50 5.03
N VAL A 107 0.04 -8.88 4.08
CA VAL A 107 -1.42 -8.71 4.15
C VAL A 107 -2.15 -10.06 4.12
N ILE A 108 -1.68 -11.02 3.32
CA ILE A 108 -2.27 -12.37 3.22
C ILE A 108 -2.07 -13.18 4.51
N GLU A 109 -0.91 -13.04 5.16
CA GLU A 109 -0.53 -13.83 6.34
C GLU A 109 -0.99 -13.20 7.65
N SER A 110 -0.97 -11.87 7.74
CA SER A 110 -1.31 -11.13 8.95
C SER A 110 -2.72 -11.46 9.41
N SER A 111 -2.89 -11.69 10.71
CA SER A 111 -4.19 -11.85 11.38
C SER A 111 -4.47 -10.69 12.34
N GLU A 112 -3.67 -9.63 12.27
CA GLU A 112 -3.66 -8.52 13.23
C GLU A 112 -4.53 -7.36 12.75
N GLN A 113 -5.42 -7.56 11.77
CA GLN A 113 -6.23 -6.46 11.20
C GLN A 113 -7.13 -5.84 12.26
N LEU A 114 -7.79 -6.65 13.09
CA LEU A 114 -8.61 -6.16 14.19
C LEU A 114 -7.76 -5.42 15.22
N ASP A 115 -6.68 -6.03 15.69
CA ASP A 115 -5.78 -5.45 16.68
C ASP A 115 -5.22 -4.09 16.22
N THR A 116 -4.79 -4.03 14.94
CA THR A 116 -4.30 -2.79 14.31
C THR A 116 -5.38 -1.72 14.30
N TYR A 117 -6.61 -2.07 13.92
CA TYR A 117 -7.73 -1.14 13.93
C TYR A 117 -8.02 -0.62 15.35
N GLU A 118 -8.08 -1.52 16.34
CA GLU A 118 -8.36 -1.17 17.74
C GLU A 118 -7.28 -0.25 18.33
N ASP A 119 -6.02 -0.53 18.02
CA ASP A 119 -4.88 0.30 18.37
C ASP A 119 -5.03 1.70 17.79
N VAL A 120 -5.29 1.82 16.49
CA VAL A 120 -5.51 3.12 15.84
C VAL A 120 -6.69 3.86 16.47
N ALA A 121 -7.83 3.21 16.67
CA ALA A 121 -9.00 3.82 17.30
C ALA A 121 -8.68 4.33 18.71
N ARG A 122 -7.93 3.56 19.49
CA ARG A 122 -7.46 3.93 20.84
C ARG A 122 -6.51 5.11 20.80
N TYR A 123 -5.54 5.12 19.88
CA TYR A 123 -4.58 6.21 19.74
C TYR A 123 -5.25 7.50 19.27
N VAL A 124 -6.16 7.44 18.29
CA VAL A 124 -6.95 8.59 17.86
C VAL A 124 -7.72 9.17 19.03
N TYR A 125 -8.42 8.33 19.80
CA TYR A 125 -9.17 8.79 20.96
C TYR A 125 -8.27 9.47 22.00
N ARG A 126 -7.07 8.93 22.25
CA ARG A 126 -6.09 9.51 23.17
C ARG A 126 -5.54 10.84 22.66
N LEU A 127 -5.19 10.93 21.38
CA LEU A 127 -4.71 12.17 20.74
C LEU A 127 -5.76 13.28 20.82
N LEU A 128 -7.04 12.93 20.64
CA LEU A 128 -8.15 13.88 20.74
C LEU A 128 -8.30 14.49 22.14
N LYS A 129 -7.79 13.83 23.19
CA LYS A 129 -7.80 14.32 24.58
C LYS A 129 -6.59 15.18 24.94
N ILE A 130 -5.58 15.26 24.07
CA ILE A 130 -4.42 16.12 24.31
C ILE A 130 -4.85 17.58 24.14
N PRO A 131 -4.60 18.45 25.13
CA PRO A 131 -4.89 19.87 24.98
C PRO A 131 -3.99 20.47 23.90
N VAL A 132 -4.60 21.16 22.95
CA VAL A 132 -3.95 21.96 21.92
C VAL A 132 -4.54 23.37 21.96
N SER A 133 -3.84 24.34 21.38
CA SER A 133 -4.40 25.69 21.25
C SER A 133 -5.58 25.69 20.27
N ASP A 134 -6.53 26.60 20.49
CA ASP A 134 -7.80 26.65 19.75
C ASP A 134 -7.59 26.77 18.22
N ASP A 135 -6.51 27.41 17.79
CA ASP A 135 -6.14 27.57 16.37
C ASP A 135 -5.66 26.26 15.71
N LEU A 136 -5.24 25.27 16.51
CA LEU A 136 -4.79 23.95 16.03
C LEU A 136 -5.89 22.88 16.09
N GLU A 137 -6.99 23.14 16.78
CA GLU A 137 -8.03 22.14 17.07
C GLU A 137 -8.67 21.59 15.79
N ALA A 138 -9.02 22.46 14.84
CA ALA A 138 -9.63 22.05 13.58
C ALA A 138 -8.67 21.16 12.75
N THR A 139 -7.39 21.54 12.69
CA THR A 139 -6.35 20.76 11.99
C THR A 139 -6.18 19.37 12.62
N LEU A 140 -6.12 19.31 13.96
CA LEU A 140 -6.04 18.03 14.67
C LEU A 140 -7.27 17.16 14.38
N CYS A 141 -8.49 17.72 14.46
CA CYS A 141 -9.71 16.97 14.22
C CYS A 141 -9.78 16.44 12.77
N ASN A 142 -9.36 17.23 11.77
CA ASN A 142 -9.27 16.79 10.38
C ASN A 142 -8.33 15.59 10.21
N MET A 143 -7.14 15.65 10.81
CA MET A 143 -6.15 14.55 10.74
C MET A 143 -6.68 13.29 11.42
N LEU A 144 -7.27 13.44 12.61
CA LEU A 144 -7.81 12.34 13.40
C LEU A 144 -9.04 11.70 12.71
N TYR A 145 -9.92 12.50 12.12
CA TYR A 145 -11.05 12.00 11.34
C TYR A 145 -10.57 11.18 10.13
N ALA A 146 -9.61 11.70 9.39
CA ALA A 146 -9.01 10.99 8.26
C ALA A 146 -8.39 9.66 8.71
N GLN A 147 -7.68 9.64 9.84
CA GLN A 147 -7.06 8.44 10.37
C GLN A 147 -8.07 7.34 10.72
N VAL A 148 -9.23 7.70 11.28
CA VAL A 148 -10.29 6.71 11.60
C VAL A 148 -10.86 6.09 10.33
N VAL A 149 -11.10 6.87 9.28
CA VAL A 149 -11.58 6.34 7.99
C VAL A 149 -10.52 5.43 7.36
N THR A 150 -9.26 5.87 7.32
CA THR A 150 -8.14 5.04 6.81
C THR A 150 -8.02 3.72 7.56
N ALA A 151 -8.19 3.72 8.90
CA ALA A 151 -8.14 2.50 9.70
C ALA A 151 -9.25 1.50 9.33
N VAL A 152 -10.47 1.98 9.09
CA VAL A 152 -11.57 1.11 8.63
C VAL A 152 -11.30 0.58 7.22
N GLU A 153 -10.81 1.41 6.31
CA GLU A 153 -10.48 0.98 4.95
C GLU A 153 -9.40 -0.10 4.95
N ALA A 154 -8.35 0.09 5.77
CA ALA A 154 -7.28 -0.90 5.95
C ALA A 154 -7.82 -2.21 6.56
N TYR A 155 -8.68 -2.13 7.57
CA TYR A 155 -9.34 -3.30 8.15
C TYR A 155 -10.17 -4.04 7.09
N LEU A 156 -11.05 -3.34 6.36
CA LEU A 156 -11.90 -3.95 5.34
C LEU A 156 -11.07 -4.59 4.21
N SER A 157 -10.01 -3.91 3.77
CA SER A 157 -9.11 -4.43 2.73
C SER A 157 -8.37 -5.69 3.20
N GLY A 158 -7.62 -5.57 4.29
CA GLY A 158 -6.78 -6.65 4.79
C GLY A 158 -7.60 -7.87 5.18
N THR A 159 -8.72 -7.67 5.88
CA THR A 159 -9.61 -8.75 6.30
C THR A 159 -10.21 -9.47 5.10
N PHE A 160 -10.67 -8.75 4.07
CA PHE A 160 -11.22 -9.39 2.88
C PHE A 160 -10.14 -10.17 2.12
N ILE A 161 -8.99 -9.55 1.84
CA ILE A 161 -7.86 -10.18 1.12
C ILE A 161 -7.43 -11.45 1.84
N ARG A 162 -7.12 -11.35 3.12
CA ARG A 162 -6.71 -12.48 3.96
C ARG A 162 -7.75 -13.60 3.93
N THR A 163 -9.02 -13.27 4.15
CA THR A 163 -10.09 -14.29 4.26
C THR A 163 -10.28 -15.01 2.93
N VAL A 164 -10.32 -14.27 1.83
CA VAL A 164 -10.57 -14.84 0.50
C VAL A 164 -9.37 -15.61 -0.02
N VAL A 165 -8.16 -15.03 0.01
CA VAL A 165 -6.96 -15.64 -0.58
C VAL A 165 -6.53 -16.93 0.13
N ASN A 166 -6.87 -17.06 1.42
CA ASN A 166 -6.61 -18.27 2.20
C ASN A 166 -7.68 -19.37 2.05
N SER A 167 -8.72 -19.18 1.22
CA SER A 167 -9.75 -20.19 0.96
C SER A 167 -10.01 -20.38 -0.54
N ASP A 168 -9.71 -21.56 -1.07
CA ASP A 168 -9.93 -21.89 -2.48
C ASP A 168 -11.43 -21.79 -2.85
N ALA A 169 -12.33 -22.09 -1.91
CA ALA A 169 -13.77 -21.95 -2.10
C ALA A 169 -14.19 -20.47 -2.23
N LEU A 170 -13.61 -19.59 -1.41
CA LEU A 170 -13.89 -18.14 -1.49
C LEU A 170 -13.23 -17.50 -2.72
N ILE A 171 -12.03 -17.94 -3.12
CA ILE A 171 -11.43 -17.53 -4.40
C ILE A 171 -12.38 -17.88 -5.55
N ARG A 172 -12.92 -19.11 -5.55
CA ARG A 172 -13.88 -19.53 -6.56
C ARG A 172 -15.13 -18.63 -6.56
N LYS A 173 -15.72 -18.38 -5.39
CA LYS A 173 -16.91 -17.52 -5.24
C LYS A 173 -16.63 -16.09 -5.70
N LEU A 174 -15.44 -15.55 -5.41
CA LEU A 174 -15.00 -14.24 -5.91
C LEU A 174 -14.92 -14.23 -7.44
N VAL A 175 -14.27 -15.22 -8.06
CA VAL A 175 -14.14 -15.31 -9.53
C VAL A 175 -15.51 -15.46 -10.21
N GLU A 176 -16.44 -16.17 -9.59
CA GLU A 176 -17.81 -16.37 -10.11
C GLU A 176 -18.72 -15.14 -9.93
N THR A 177 -18.43 -14.24 -9.00
CA THR A 177 -19.30 -13.09 -8.64
C THR A 177 -18.75 -11.72 -9.03
N ASP A 178 -17.43 -11.57 -9.19
CA ASP A 178 -16.78 -10.33 -9.60
C ASP A 178 -16.69 -10.23 -11.14
N PRO A 179 -17.35 -9.25 -11.79
CA PRO A 179 -17.34 -9.14 -13.24
C PRO A 179 -15.94 -8.90 -13.84
N ALA A 180 -15.05 -8.19 -13.13
CA ALA A 180 -13.71 -7.88 -13.64
C ALA A 180 -12.77 -9.11 -13.63
N LEU A 181 -13.10 -10.13 -12.83
CA LEU A 181 -12.45 -11.43 -12.86
C LEU A 181 -13.18 -12.41 -13.79
N GLY A 182 -14.51 -12.48 -13.74
CA GLY A 182 -15.33 -13.41 -14.51
C GLY A 182 -15.23 -13.21 -16.03
N ASP A 183 -15.05 -11.97 -16.49
CA ASP A 183 -14.97 -11.64 -17.92
C ASP A 183 -13.56 -11.86 -18.52
N ARG A 184 -12.57 -12.27 -17.73
CA ARG A 184 -11.20 -12.52 -18.22
C ARG A 184 -11.15 -13.77 -19.09
N GLN A 185 -10.63 -13.63 -20.32
CA GLN A 185 -10.45 -14.77 -21.25
C GLN A 185 -9.03 -15.32 -21.19
N PHE A 186 -8.92 -16.65 -21.21
CA PHE A 186 -7.66 -17.38 -21.26
C PHE A 186 -7.71 -18.48 -22.33
N SER A 187 -6.60 -18.73 -23.01
CA SER A 187 -6.43 -19.90 -23.87
C SER A 187 -6.14 -21.16 -23.04
N LEU A 188 -6.45 -22.34 -23.57
CA LEU A 188 -6.22 -23.62 -22.87
C LEU A 188 -4.75 -23.83 -22.43
N LYS A 189 -3.79 -23.32 -23.20
CA LYS A 189 -2.35 -23.41 -22.87
C LYS A 189 -1.94 -22.53 -21.69
N GLU A 190 -2.71 -21.49 -21.37
CA GLU A 190 -2.43 -20.55 -20.28
C GLU A 190 -3.01 -21.04 -18.94
N ILE A 191 -3.96 -21.97 -18.95
CA ILE A 191 -4.68 -22.42 -17.76
C ILE A 191 -3.73 -22.92 -16.67
N PHE A 192 -2.79 -23.81 -17.00
CA PHE A 192 -1.88 -24.38 -16.02
C PHE A 192 -0.98 -23.31 -15.37
N GLY A 193 -0.42 -22.40 -16.16
CA GLY A 193 0.40 -21.30 -15.63
C GLY A 193 -0.39 -20.27 -14.82
N LYS A 194 -1.66 -20.05 -15.16
CA LYS A 194 -2.54 -19.16 -14.38
C LYS A 194 -3.00 -19.79 -13.07
N LEU A 195 -3.14 -21.11 -13.03
CA LEU A 195 -3.51 -21.83 -11.82
C LEU A 195 -2.39 -21.80 -10.78
N GLU A 196 -1.13 -21.99 -11.21
CA GLU A 196 0.05 -21.94 -10.33
C GLU A 196 0.25 -20.57 -9.63
N GLY A 197 -0.29 -19.48 -10.20
CA GLY A 197 -0.19 -18.12 -9.66
C GLY A 197 -1.53 -17.48 -9.29
N LEU A 198 -2.62 -18.26 -9.18
CA LEU A 198 -3.97 -17.72 -9.03
C LEU A 198 -4.12 -16.91 -7.72
N LYS A 199 -3.62 -17.43 -6.60
CA LYS A 199 -3.73 -16.76 -5.29
C LYS A 199 -3.07 -15.39 -5.28
N LEU A 200 -1.82 -15.31 -5.77
CA LEU A 200 -1.09 -14.05 -5.88
C LEU A 200 -1.77 -13.10 -6.87
N SER A 201 -2.30 -13.61 -7.99
CA SER A 201 -3.02 -12.79 -8.98
C SER A 201 -4.33 -12.21 -8.41
N VAL A 202 -5.05 -12.98 -7.60
CA VAL A 202 -6.26 -12.53 -6.90
C VAL A 202 -5.91 -11.54 -5.81
N ALA A 203 -4.86 -11.81 -5.03
CA ALA A 203 -4.39 -10.90 -4.00
C ALA A 203 -3.98 -9.54 -4.58
N LYS A 204 -3.22 -9.51 -5.70
CA LYS A 204 -2.87 -8.28 -6.42
C LYS A 204 -4.11 -7.54 -6.94
N TYR A 205 -5.03 -8.27 -7.57
CA TYR A 205 -6.30 -7.68 -8.03
C TYR A 205 -7.08 -7.01 -6.88
N LEU A 206 -7.12 -7.65 -5.71
CA LEU A 206 -7.79 -7.11 -4.55
C LEU A 206 -7.01 -5.95 -3.93
N GLN A 207 -5.68 -5.98 -3.86
CA GLN A 207 -4.87 -4.86 -3.39
C GLN A 207 -5.05 -3.61 -4.27
N ASP A 208 -5.10 -3.81 -5.59
CA ASP A 208 -5.41 -2.76 -6.57
C ASP A 208 -6.88 -2.31 -6.50
N LEU A 209 -7.75 -3.13 -5.92
CA LEU A 209 -9.14 -2.76 -5.71
C LEU A 209 -9.17 -1.62 -4.70
N ILE A 210 -9.73 -0.53 -5.16
CA ILE A 210 -9.88 0.67 -4.38
C ILE A 210 -10.88 0.43 -3.24
N PHE A 211 -10.41 0.02 -2.07
CA PHE A 211 -11.27 -0.23 -0.90
C PHE A 211 -11.87 1.06 -0.29
N HIS A 212 -11.44 2.25 -0.75
CA HIS A 212 -12.17 3.48 -0.47
C HIS A 212 -13.47 3.62 -1.29
N ASP A 213 -13.68 2.78 -2.32
CA ASP A 213 -14.95 2.69 -3.04
C ASP A 213 -15.90 1.69 -2.36
N LEU A 214 -16.55 2.15 -1.30
CA LEU A 214 -17.53 1.37 -0.54
C LEU A 214 -18.70 0.85 -1.39
N LYS A 215 -18.93 1.40 -2.60
CA LYS A 215 -19.94 0.88 -3.53
C LYS A 215 -19.56 -0.47 -4.10
N LYS A 216 -18.26 -0.80 -4.14
CA LYS A 216 -17.75 -2.11 -4.52
C LYS A 216 -17.56 -3.01 -3.31
N VAL A 217 -16.98 -2.48 -2.24
CA VAL A 217 -16.64 -3.26 -1.03
C VAL A 217 -17.88 -3.90 -0.42
N LYS A 218 -18.97 -3.14 -0.22
CA LYS A 218 -20.18 -3.70 0.41
C LYS A 218 -20.79 -4.86 -0.38
N PRO A 219 -21.05 -4.74 -1.71
CA PRO A 219 -21.53 -5.88 -2.50
C PRO A 219 -20.57 -7.08 -2.51
N MET A 220 -19.26 -6.86 -2.51
CA MET A 220 -18.28 -7.96 -2.50
C MET A 220 -18.28 -8.74 -1.19
N TYR A 221 -18.36 -8.04 -0.04
CA TYR A 221 -18.53 -8.70 1.25
C TYR A 221 -19.81 -9.53 1.29
N ALA A 222 -20.91 -9.00 0.75
CA ALA A 222 -22.17 -9.73 0.69
C ALA A 222 -22.12 -10.92 -0.28
N SER A 223 -21.51 -10.79 -1.46
CA SER A 223 -21.51 -11.83 -2.48
C SER A 223 -20.46 -12.92 -2.24
N VAL A 224 -19.35 -12.60 -1.58
CA VAL A 224 -18.24 -13.54 -1.34
C VAL A 224 -18.27 -14.08 0.07
N LEU A 225 -18.42 -13.22 1.08
CA LEU A 225 -18.35 -13.63 2.49
C LEU A 225 -19.72 -13.80 3.14
N ASP A 226 -20.81 -13.53 2.42
CA ASP A 226 -22.19 -13.53 2.96
C ASP A 226 -22.37 -12.59 4.17
N ILE A 227 -21.56 -11.51 4.22
CA ILE A 227 -21.59 -10.49 5.28
C ILE A 227 -22.28 -9.23 4.75
N ASP A 228 -23.40 -8.83 5.38
CA ASP A 228 -24.05 -7.55 5.10
C ASP A 228 -23.65 -6.49 6.15
N PHE A 229 -23.18 -5.35 5.68
CA PHE A 229 -22.82 -4.22 6.54
C PHE A 229 -24.05 -3.44 7.06
N GLY A 230 -25.25 -3.72 6.57
CA GLY A 230 -26.45 -2.97 6.91
C GLY A 230 -26.42 -1.54 6.39
N ASP A 231 -27.04 -0.59 7.09
CA ASP A 231 -27.01 0.82 6.67
C ASP A 231 -25.68 1.51 7.02
N ILE A 232 -24.82 1.62 6.01
CA ILE A 232 -23.53 2.31 6.05
C ILE A 232 -23.56 3.67 5.33
N GLY A 233 -24.74 4.28 5.12
CA GLY A 233 -24.83 5.59 4.47
C GLY A 233 -24.01 6.67 5.18
N TRP A 234 -23.78 6.50 6.49
CA TRP A 234 -22.88 7.34 7.28
C TRP A 234 -21.41 7.19 6.90
N LEU A 235 -20.95 5.97 6.56
CA LEU A 235 -19.56 5.70 6.21
C LEU A 235 -19.24 6.27 4.82
N PHE A 236 -20.19 6.19 3.87
CA PHE A 236 -20.07 6.90 2.58
C PHE A 236 -19.86 8.40 2.76
N ARG A 237 -20.61 9.02 3.67
CA ARG A 237 -20.42 10.45 4.00
C ARG A 237 -19.07 10.69 4.65
N ALA A 238 -18.63 9.81 5.55
CA ALA A 238 -17.34 9.91 6.20
C ALA A 238 -16.16 9.85 5.20
N VAL A 239 -16.23 8.99 4.19
CA VAL A 239 -15.21 8.93 3.11
C VAL A 239 -15.14 10.24 2.33
N LEU A 240 -16.29 10.86 2.02
CA LEU A 240 -16.34 12.17 1.36
C LEU A 240 -15.72 13.27 2.24
N ILE A 241 -16.07 13.30 3.53
CA ILE A 241 -15.49 14.25 4.48
C ILE A 241 -13.98 14.02 4.60
N ARG A 242 -13.51 12.77 4.65
CA ARG A 242 -12.08 12.46 4.67
C ARG A 242 -11.35 13.03 3.46
N HIS A 243 -11.92 12.91 2.26
CA HIS A 243 -11.33 13.49 1.06
C HIS A 243 -11.12 15.00 1.23
N ASP A 244 -12.11 15.70 1.79
CA ASP A 244 -12.02 17.14 2.05
C ASP A 244 -11.05 17.48 3.20
N CYS A 245 -10.98 16.68 4.26
CA CYS A 245 -9.98 16.80 5.33
C CYS A 245 -8.55 16.69 4.79
N VAL A 246 -8.28 15.71 3.92
CA VAL A 246 -6.93 15.42 3.40
C VAL A 246 -6.53 16.37 2.27
N HIS A 247 -7.39 16.55 1.26
CA HIS A 247 -7.02 17.26 0.03
C HIS A 247 -7.43 18.73 0.02
N ARG A 248 -8.29 19.15 0.95
CA ARG A 248 -8.79 20.53 1.04
C ARG A 248 -8.71 21.10 2.44
N ASN A 249 -7.92 20.50 3.33
CA ASN A 249 -7.69 20.99 4.68
C ASN A 249 -9.01 21.24 5.47
N GLY A 250 -10.01 20.38 5.26
CA GLY A 250 -11.28 20.43 5.98
C GLY A 250 -12.31 21.42 5.44
N VAL A 251 -12.19 21.83 4.16
CA VAL A 251 -13.27 22.56 3.46
C VAL A 251 -13.76 21.79 2.24
N ASP A 252 -15.05 21.95 1.90
CA ASP A 252 -15.67 21.34 0.72
C ASP A 252 -15.27 22.05 -0.60
N LYS A 253 -15.90 21.67 -1.72
CA LYS A 253 -15.62 22.26 -3.05
C LYS A 253 -15.98 23.74 -3.11
N GLU A 254 -16.90 24.15 -2.27
CA GLU A 254 -17.47 25.48 -2.16
C GLU A 254 -16.72 26.35 -1.14
N GLY A 255 -15.71 25.79 -0.47
CA GLY A 255 -14.88 26.47 0.53
C GLY A 255 -15.52 26.55 1.92
N LYS A 256 -16.59 25.79 2.16
CA LYS A 256 -17.26 25.73 3.46
C LYS A 256 -16.61 24.66 4.35
N PRO A 257 -16.43 24.93 5.67
CA PRO A 257 -15.91 23.93 6.59
C PRO A 257 -16.75 22.64 6.62
N THR A 258 -16.09 21.49 6.66
CA THR A 258 -16.73 20.17 6.79
C THR A 258 -17.46 20.00 8.13
N GLY A 259 -17.12 20.82 9.13
CA GLY A 259 -17.71 20.77 10.46
C GLY A 259 -17.16 19.63 11.33
N VAL A 260 -15.97 19.12 11.00
CA VAL A 260 -15.30 18.10 11.79
C VAL A 260 -14.78 18.70 13.09
N ASP A 261 -15.42 18.34 14.19
CA ASP A 261 -15.05 18.67 15.56
C ASP A 261 -14.72 17.39 16.37
N LYS A 262 -14.44 17.55 17.67
CA LYS A 262 -14.12 16.44 18.56
C LYS A 262 -15.28 15.43 18.63
N GLU A 263 -16.50 15.92 18.69
CA GLU A 263 -17.72 15.11 18.75
C GLU A 263 -17.87 14.26 17.49
N ALA A 264 -17.64 14.83 16.31
CA ALA A 264 -17.67 14.13 15.03
C ALA A 264 -16.63 13.01 14.97
N VAL A 265 -15.40 13.24 15.46
CA VAL A 265 -14.36 12.21 15.54
C VAL A 265 -14.78 11.08 16.50
N VAL A 266 -15.32 11.40 17.67
CA VAL A 266 -15.79 10.40 18.65
C VAL A 266 -16.96 9.59 18.09
N GLU A 267 -17.91 10.22 17.42
CA GLU A 267 -19.04 9.55 16.79
C GLU A 267 -18.57 8.60 15.68
N LEU A 268 -17.62 9.05 14.86
CA LEU A 268 -17.03 8.22 13.81
C LEU A 268 -16.34 6.99 14.41
N ILE A 269 -15.50 7.15 15.43
CA ILE A 269 -14.86 6.02 16.13
C ILE A 269 -15.92 5.00 16.57
N LYS A 270 -16.98 5.44 17.26
CA LYS A 270 -18.03 4.53 17.75
C LYS A 270 -18.71 3.74 16.63
N LYS A 271 -19.09 4.41 15.55
CA LYS A 271 -19.77 3.78 14.41
C LYS A 271 -18.86 2.79 13.69
N CYS A 272 -17.61 3.20 13.46
CA CYS A 272 -16.58 2.36 12.85
C CYS A 272 -16.28 1.13 13.71
N THR A 273 -16.09 1.29 15.02
CA THR A 273 -15.77 0.17 15.92
C THR A 273 -16.93 -0.81 15.98
N SER A 274 -18.18 -0.32 15.98
CA SER A 274 -19.35 -1.19 15.95
C SER A 274 -19.45 -2.00 14.64
N LEU A 275 -19.15 -1.38 13.50
CA LEU A 275 -19.13 -2.06 12.20
C LEU A 275 -18.01 -3.11 12.15
N VAL A 276 -16.79 -2.73 12.55
CA VAL A 276 -15.62 -3.63 12.57
C VAL A 276 -15.87 -4.83 13.47
N ALA A 277 -16.35 -4.62 14.70
CA ALA A 277 -16.66 -5.71 15.62
C ALA A 277 -17.74 -6.65 15.07
N SER A 278 -18.79 -6.11 14.44
CA SER A 278 -19.85 -6.91 13.83
C SER A 278 -19.36 -7.76 12.65
N ILE A 279 -18.42 -7.24 11.85
CA ILE A 279 -17.79 -8.00 10.75
C ILE A 279 -16.90 -9.10 11.34
N ASP A 280 -16.09 -8.77 12.35
CA ASP A 280 -15.16 -9.72 12.95
C ASP A 280 -15.90 -10.90 13.58
N GLU A 281 -16.97 -10.64 14.34
CA GLU A 281 -17.83 -11.70 14.92
C GLU A 281 -18.38 -12.64 13.85
N GLN A 282 -18.84 -12.11 12.71
CA GLN A 282 -19.34 -12.92 11.60
C GLN A 282 -18.22 -13.77 10.98
N ILE A 283 -17.02 -13.22 10.80
CA ILE A 283 -15.88 -13.96 10.25
C ILE A 283 -15.44 -15.08 11.20
N GLN A 284 -15.33 -14.79 12.50
CA GLN A 284 -14.94 -15.80 13.50
C GLN A 284 -15.95 -16.95 13.56
N PHE A 285 -17.26 -16.63 13.50
CA PHE A 285 -18.31 -17.64 13.46
C PHE A 285 -18.15 -18.59 12.26
N TRP A 286 -17.94 -18.04 11.07
CA TRP A 286 -17.67 -18.82 9.85
C TRP A 286 -16.45 -19.73 9.98
N MET A 287 -15.33 -19.20 10.51
CA MET A 287 -14.10 -19.99 10.69
C MET A 287 -14.27 -21.14 11.69
N THR A 288 -15.20 -21.01 12.65
CA THR A 288 -15.49 -22.09 13.60
C THR A 288 -16.43 -23.16 13.05
N GLU A 289 -17.45 -22.82 12.24
CA GLU A 289 -18.37 -23.80 11.66
C GLU A 289 -17.70 -24.70 10.61
N ASP A 290 -16.82 -24.15 9.77
CA ASP A 290 -16.07 -24.93 8.76
C ASP A 290 -14.99 -25.86 9.39
N SER A 291 -14.73 -25.73 10.69
CA SER A 291 -13.77 -26.57 11.42
C SER A 291 -14.40 -27.79 12.10
N GLU A 292 -15.73 -27.92 12.12
CA GLU A 292 -16.39 -29.14 12.61
C GLU A 292 -16.23 -30.27 11.58
N PRO A 293 -15.57 -31.40 11.94
CA PRO A 293 -15.51 -32.53 11.04
C PRO A 293 -16.93 -33.07 10.86
N ALA A 294 -17.36 -33.18 9.60
CA ALA A 294 -18.62 -33.84 9.24
C ALA A 294 -18.73 -35.17 10.00
N LEU A 295 -19.61 -35.20 11.01
CA LEU A 295 -19.91 -36.42 11.75
C LEU A 295 -20.43 -37.45 10.74
N SER A 296 -19.61 -38.48 10.55
CA SER A 296 -19.81 -39.64 9.66
C SER A 296 -21.12 -40.37 9.91
#